data_AF-A0A9Q9W2G5-F1
#
_entry.id   AF-A0A9Q9W2G5-F1
#
_cell.length_a   1.000
_cell.length_b   1.000
_cell.length_c   1.000
_cell.angle_alpha   90.00
_cell.angle_beta   90.00
_cell.angle_gamma   90.00
#
_symmetry.space_group_name_H-M   'P 1'
#
loop_
_entity.id
_entity.type
_entity.pdbx_description
1 polymer ?
#
loop_
_entity_poly.entity_id
_entity_poly.type
_entity_poly.pdbx_seq_one_letter_code
_entity_poly.pdbx_strand_id
1 'polypeptide(L)'
;MEFLRGALAEVCKGQMDEVEQMKRCLEVLCRDECKERGSKEEGEEALEMLSELCENLDNARDLMKLGGLDLCMSRCLCHSEAGIRWRAAQLIASCAQNMPEVQFYLLNQGALLTLLQLTDHDANSTVRVKALYAVSCLVREQEAGLRDFLSHDGFSVLMRGMQSDNEKLRTKSAFLLLNLLTSHPEHKGSADSGLLDHLESSLYELQFPSPCFYAHFDVLCQK
;
A
#
# COMPACT_ATOMS: atom_id res chain seq x y z
N MET A 1 11.38 -27.28 31.70
CA MET A 1 11.38 -25.80 31.80
C MET A 1 12.56 -25.14 31.09
N GLU A 2 13.71 -25.80 30.92
CA GLU A 2 14.87 -25.22 30.20
C GLU A 2 14.68 -25.10 28.69
N PHE A 3 14.01 -26.05 28.04
CA PHE A 3 13.74 -26.01 26.59
C PHE A 3 12.95 -24.74 26.16
N LEU A 4 11.90 -24.39 26.92
CA LEU A 4 11.10 -23.18 26.68
C LEU A 4 11.90 -21.90 26.90
N ARG A 5 12.77 -21.86 27.91
CA ARG A 5 13.66 -20.70 28.14
C ARG A 5 14.70 -20.55 27.03
N GLY A 6 15.26 -21.66 26.53
CA GLY A 6 16.20 -21.66 25.41
C GLY A 6 15.56 -21.14 24.13
N ALA A 7 14.40 -21.67 23.76
CA ALA A 7 13.65 -21.23 22.59
C ALA A 7 13.26 -19.75 22.67
N LEU A 8 12.80 -19.27 23.83
CA LEU A 8 12.48 -17.85 24.03
C LEU A 8 13.73 -16.96 23.91
N ALA A 9 14.88 -17.39 24.43
CA ALA A 9 16.11 -16.61 24.32
C ALA A 9 16.61 -16.53 22.87
N GLU A 10 16.49 -17.60 22.08
CA GLU A 10 16.84 -17.58 20.66
C GLU A 10 15.91 -16.68 19.85
N VAL A 11 14.59 -16.71 20.12
CA VAL A 11 13.62 -15.81 19.48
C VAL A 11 13.92 -14.35 19.82
N CYS A 12 14.15 -14.02 21.10
CA CYS A 12 14.51 -12.66 21.48
C CYS A 12 15.82 -12.19 20.85
N LYS A 13 16.81 -13.08 20.72
CA LYS A 13 18.08 -12.76 20.07
C LYS A 13 17.91 -12.51 18.56
N GLY A 14 17.06 -13.29 17.89
CA GLY A 14 16.70 -13.07 16.49
C GLY A 14 16.05 -11.71 16.29
N GLN A 15 15.06 -11.37 17.12
CA GLN A 15 14.39 -10.05 17.07
C GLN A 15 15.37 -8.89 17.28
N MET A 16 16.33 -9.00 18.21
CA MET A 16 17.35 -7.97 18.39
C MET A 16 18.24 -7.80 17.15
N ASP A 17 18.58 -8.88 16.46
CA ASP A 17 19.37 -8.79 15.21
C ASP A 17 18.57 -8.14 14.08
N GLU A 18 17.28 -8.45 13.96
CA GLU A 18 16.37 -7.84 12.97
C GLU A 18 16.21 -6.33 13.19
N VAL A 19 16.05 -5.88 14.44
CA VAL A 19 16.00 -4.44 14.78
C VAL A 19 17.30 -3.74 14.38
N GLU A 20 18.44 -4.41 14.57
CA GLU A 20 19.75 -3.86 14.22
C GLU A 20 19.96 -3.83 12.70
N GLN A 21 19.41 -4.80 11.96
CA GLN A 21 19.33 -4.76 10.51
C GLN A 21 18.44 -3.61 10.01
N MET A 22 17.28 -3.39 10.62
CA MET A 22 16.40 -2.26 10.27
C MET A 22 17.11 -0.92 10.46
N LYS A 23 17.79 -0.71 11.59
CA LYS A 23 18.56 0.52 11.84
C LYS A 23 19.63 0.77 10.78
N ARG A 24 20.38 -0.27 10.37
CA ARG A 24 21.38 -0.15 9.30
C ARG A 24 20.74 0.26 7.96
N CYS A 25 19.59 -0.30 7.61
CA CYS A 25 18.86 0.09 6.40
C CYS A 25 18.41 1.56 6.48
N LEU A 26 17.89 2.01 7.62
CA LEU A 26 17.50 3.40 7.83
C LEU A 26 18.68 4.37 7.74
N GLU A 27 19.86 3.97 8.23
CA GLU A 27 21.08 4.76 8.09
C GLU A 27 21.47 4.94 6.61
N VAL A 28 21.34 3.90 5.78
CA VAL A 28 21.57 3.99 4.33
C VAL A 28 20.60 4.98 3.70
N LEU A 29 19.31 4.88 4.02
CA LEU A 29 18.26 5.76 3.48
C LEU A 29 18.36 7.22 3.97
N CYS A 30 19.03 7.48 5.08
CA CYS A 30 19.26 8.82 5.60
C CYS A 30 20.44 9.56 4.95
N ARG A 31 21.33 8.86 4.23
CA ARG A 31 22.51 9.49 3.59
C ARG A 31 22.05 10.44 2.49
N ASP A 32 22.72 11.59 2.39
CA ASP A 32 22.41 12.55 1.33
C ASP A 32 22.75 11.97 -0.05
N GLU A 33 21.76 11.92 -0.94
CA GLU A 33 21.79 11.33 -2.29
C GLU A 33 22.71 12.07 -3.29
N CYS A 34 23.67 12.85 -2.79
CA CYS A 34 24.58 13.60 -3.63
C CYS A 34 25.65 12.67 -4.26
N LYS A 35 25.27 12.07 -5.41
CA LYS A 35 26.05 12.01 -6.68
C LYS A 35 26.60 10.68 -7.20
N GLU A 36 26.25 9.49 -6.70
CA GLU A 36 26.78 8.23 -7.27
C GLU A 36 25.71 7.19 -7.58
N ARG A 37 25.86 6.46 -8.71
CA ARG A 37 24.95 5.36 -9.10
C ARG A 37 24.88 4.26 -8.03
N GLY A 38 26.00 3.95 -7.37
CA GLY A 38 26.04 2.91 -6.32
C GLY A 38 25.16 3.24 -5.12
N SER A 39 25.04 4.53 -4.76
CA SER A 39 24.18 4.97 -3.65
C SER A 39 22.69 4.71 -3.89
N LYS A 40 22.26 4.56 -5.15
CA LYS A 40 20.85 4.31 -5.50
C LYS A 40 20.50 2.82 -5.34
N GLU A 41 21.39 1.94 -5.80
CA GLU A 41 21.23 0.49 -5.66
C GLU A 41 21.21 0.10 -4.18
N GLU A 42 22.10 0.67 -3.35
CA GLU A 42 22.09 0.46 -1.90
C GLU A 42 20.76 0.87 -1.24
N GLY A 43 20.18 2.00 -1.67
CA GLY A 43 18.88 2.46 -1.16
C GLY A 43 17.72 1.54 -1.59
N GLU A 44 17.77 1.01 -2.81
CA GLU A 44 16.78 0.04 -3.29
C GLU A 44 16.86 -1.28 -2.52
N GLU A 45 18.06 -1.82 -2.31
CA GLU A 45 18.31 -3.03 -1.52
C GLU A 45 17.88 -2.85 -0.05
N ALA A 46 18.17 -1.68 0.54
CA ALA A 46 17.74 -1.37 1.90
C ALA A 46 16.21 -1.37 2.04
N LEU A 47 15.48 -0.81 1.07
CA LEU A 47 14.01 -0.84 1.08
C LEU A 47 13.43 -2.24 0.87
N GLU A 48 14.06 -3.06 0.03
CA GLU A 48 13.67 -4.47 -0.14
C GLU A 48 13.86 -5.26 1.16
N MET A 49 15.02 -5.14 1.80
CA MET A 49 15.31 -5.80 3.07
C MET A 49 14.34 -5.36 4.17
N LEU A 50 14.05 -4.05 4.27
CA LEU A 50 13.04 -3.55 5.20
C LEU A 50 11.66 -4.16 4.91
N SER A 51 11.28 -4.30 3.64
CA SER A 51 9.99 -4.88 3.27
C SER A 51 9.90 -6.36 3.65
N GLU A 52 10.98 -7.13 3.47
CA GLU A 52 11.06 -8.53 3.87
C GLU A 52 10.97 -8.68 5.40
N LEU A 53 11.71 -7.87 6.15
CA LEU A 53 11.66 -7.88 7.61
C LEU A 53 10.26 -7.51 8.13
N CYS A 54 9.59 -6.55 7.49
CA CYS A 54 8.26 -6.09 7.87
C CYS A 54 7.11 -6.99 7.44
N GLU A 55 7.37 -8.14 6.80
CA GLU A 55 6.37 -9.20 6.72
C GLU A 55 6.00 -9.74 8.11
N ASN A 56 6.92 -9.59 9.08
CA ASN A 56 6.63 -9.77 10.49
C ASN A 56 6.00 -8.50 11.10
N LEU A 57 4.83 -8.66 11.70
CA LEU A 57 4.05 -7.56 12.29
C LEU A 57 4.79 -6.85 13.44
N ASP A 58 5.62 -7.56 14.20
CA ASP A 58 6.41 -6.94 15.28
C ASP A 58 7.50 -6.04 14.71
N ASN A 59 8.16 -6.46 13.62
CA ASN A 59 9.15 -5.65 12.91
C ASN A 59 8.51 -4.42 12.26
N ALA A 60 7.30 -4.55 11.69
CA ALA A 60 6.56 -3.40 11.17
C ALA A 60 6.26 -2.37 12.27
N ARG A 61 5.90 -2.81 13.49
CA ARG A 61 5.72 -1.90 14.65
C ARG A 61 7.02 -1.26 15.07
N ASP A 62 8.11 -2.02 15.09
CA ASP A 62 9.40 -1.49 15.49
C ASP A 62 9.95 -0.51 14.44
N LEU A 63 9.77 -0.77 13.15
CA LEU A 63 10.08 0.18 12.08
C LEU A 63 9.31 1.50 12.23
N MET A 64 8.01 1.42 12.58
CA MET A 64 7.20 2.59 12.90
C MET A 64 7.79 3.38 14.08
N LYS A 65 8.15 2.70 15.18
CA LYS A 65 8.76 3.35 16.36
C LYS A 65 10.14 3.94 16.09
N LEU A 66 10.90 3.33 15.18
CA LEU A 66 12.22 3.82 14.75
C LEU A 66 12.13 5.05 13.82
N GLY A 67 10.91 5.48 13.43
CA GLY A 67 10.71 6.58 12.48
C GLY A 67 10.98 6.19 11.02
N GLY A 68 11.06 4.88 10.73
CA GLY A 68 11.32 4.41 9.37
C GLY A 68 10.19 4.72 8.39
N LEU A 69 8.94 4.70 8.87
CA LEU A 69 7.78 5.08 8.07
C LEU A 69 7.77 6.59 7.77
N ASP A 70 8.14 7.44 8.72
CA ASP A 70 8.29 8.89 8.50
C ASP A 70 9.35 9.18 7.43
N LEU A 71 10.47 8.47 7.48
CA LEU A 71 11.53 8.57 6.48
C LEU A 71 11.03 8.19 5.09
N CYS A 72 10.29 7.08 4.99
CA CYS A 72 9.70 6.62 3.74
C CYS A 72 8.76 7.67 3.14
N MET A 73 7.91 8.28 3.96
CA MET A 73 6.97 9.31 3.50
C MET A 73 7.67 10.60 3.08
N SER A 74 8.61 11.10 3.91
CA SER A 74 9.22 12.41 3.71
C SER A 74 10.30 12.43 2.62
N ARG A 75 11.00 11.31 2.40
CA ARG A 75 12.12 11.23 1.44
C ARG A 75 11.85 10.27 0.30
N CYS A 76 11.40 9.05 0.60
CA CYS A 76 11.42 7.98 -0.40
C CYS A 76 10.23 8.04 -1.37
N LEU A 77 9.02 8.41 -0.93
CA LEU A 77 7.85 8.52 -1.80
C LEU A 77 7.96 9.66 -2.84
N CYS A 78 8.70 10.72 -2.52
CA CYS A 78 8.94 11.87 -3.41
C CYS A 78 10.31 11.82 -4.10
N HIS A 79 11.00 10.68 -4.02
CA HIS A 79 12.36 10.52 -4.52
C HIS A 79 12.43 10.65 -6.06
N SER A 80 13.57 11.13 -6.58
CA SER A 80 13.78 11.31 -8.02
C SER A 80 13.72 10.00 -8.82
N GLU A 81 14.33 8.95 -8.29
CA GLU A 81 14.31 7.59 -8.84
C GLU A 81 12.99 6.86 -8.57
N ALA A 82 12.39 6.31 -9.63
CA ALA A 82 11.18 5.50 -9.52
C ALA A 82 11.41 4.23 -8.69
N GLY A 83 12.61 3.65 -8.76
CA GLY A 83 13.01 2.44 -8.03
C GLY A 83 12.84 2.54 -6.52
N ILE A 84 13.17 3.71 -5.97
CA ILE A 84 12.99 4.04 -4.55
C ILE A 84 11.51 4.28 -4.25
N ARG A 85 10.81 5.06 -5.07
CA ARG A 85 9.38 5.40 -4.85
C ARG A 85 8.49 4.17 -4.75
N TRP A 86 8.61 3.22 -5.69
CA TRP A 86 7.72 2.04 -5.68
C TRP A 86 8.03 1.07 -4.54
N ARG A 87 9.30 0.95 -4.13
CA ARG A 87 9.71 0.13 -2.99
C ARG A 87 9.28 0.74 -1.66
N ALA A 88 9.36 2.06 -1.52
CA ALA A 88 8.82 2.75 -0.36
C ALA A 88 7.30 2.57 -0.25
N ALA A 89 6.57 2.71 -1.37
CA ALA A 89 5.14 2.41 -1.40
C ALA A 89 4.85 0.94 -1.02
N GLN A 90 5.67 0.00 -1.49
CA GLN A 90 5.55 -1.40 -1.11
C GLN A 90 5.79 -1.64 0.38
N LEU A 91 6.85 -1.07 0.95
CA LEU A 91 7.16 -1.19 2.36
C LEU A 91 6.02 -0.65 3.23
N ILE A 92 5.50 0.54 2.89
CA ILE A 92 4.32 1.12 3.56
C ILE A 92 3.13 0.15 3.49
N ALA A 93 2.87 -0.45 2.32
CA ALA A 93 1.79 -1.40 2.15
C ALA A 93 1.97 -2.64 3.04
N SER A 94 3.19 -3.20 3.10
CA SER A 94 3.52 -4.36 3.93
C SER A 94 3.31 -4.06 5.42
N CYS A 95 3.78 -2.90 5.89
CA CYS A 95 3.62 -2.50 7.29
C CYS A 95 2.16 -2.19 7.66
N ALA A 96 1.37 -1.63 6.73
CA ALA A 96 -0.02 -1.28 6.98
C ALA A 96 -0.99 -2.47 6.87
N GLN A 97 -0.60 -3.53 6.15
CA GLN A 97 -1.48 -4.64 5.84
C GLN A 97 -1.98 -5.33 7.12
N ASN A 98 -3.30 -5.29 7.35
CA ASN A 98 -3.96 -5.89 8.51
C ASN A 98 -3.43 -5.37 9.87
N MET A 99 -2.92 -4.14 9.91
CA MET A 99 -2.35 -3.51 11.12
C MET A 99 -3.03 -2.16 11.42
N PRO A 100 -4.17 -2.13 12.14
CA PRO A 100 -4.91 -0.89 12.42
C PRO A 100 -4.08 0.22 13.07
N GLU A 101 -3.14 -0.14 13.94
CA GLU A 101 -2.23 0.80 14.58
C GLU A 101 -1.35 1.54 13.57
N VAL A 102 -0.72 0.78 12.64
CA VAL A 102 0.16 1.33 11.61
C VAL A 102 -0.64 2.08 10.54
N GLN A 103 -1.81 1.55 10.16
CA GLN A 103 -2.75 2.25 9.26
C GLN A 103 -3.11 3.62 9.82
N PHE A 104 -3.59 3.68 11.06
CA PHE A 104 -3.99 4.93 11.70
C PHE A 104 -2.82 5.92 11.82
N TYR A 105 -1.64 5.43 12.17
CA TYR A 105 -0.43 6.24 12.22
C TYR A 105 -0.10 6.86 10.85
N LEU A 106 -0.07 6.07 9.77
CA LEU A 106 0.21 6.56 8.42
C LEU A 106 -0.86 7.53 7.90
N LEU A 107 -2.13 7.27 8.20
CA LEU A 107 -3.24 8.15 7.84
C LEU A 107 -3.10 9.54 8.48
N ASN A 108 -2.76 9.60 9.77
CA ASN A 108 -2.55 10.88 10.47
C ASN A 108 -1.37 11.69 9.92
N GLN A 109 -0.42 11.03 9.24
CA GLN A 109 0.72 11.65 8.60
C GLN A 109 0.43 12.08 7.15
N GLY A 110 -0.80 11.89 6.67
CA GLY A 110 -1.21 12.24 5.31
C GLY A 110 -0.68 11.30 4.22
N ALA A 111 -0.28 10.07 4.58
CA ALA A 111 0.26 9.10 3.63
C ALA A 111 -0.72 8.83 2.48
N LEU A 112 -2.03 8.79 2.76
CA LEU A 112 -3.06 8.43 1.80
C LEU A 112 -3.13 9.42 0.63
N LEU A 113 -3.09 10.72 0.90
CA LEU A 113 -3.08 11.76 -0.14
C LEU A 113 -1.88 11.60 -1.07
N THR A 114 -0.68 11.44 -0.51
CA THR A 114 0.56 11.26 -1.27
C THR A 114 0.49 10.01 -2.14
N LEU A 115 -0.01 8.89 -1.60
CA LEU A 115 -0.13 7.64 -2.34
C LEU A 115 -1.18 7.73 -3.46
N LEU A 116 -2.31 8.41 -3.24
CA LEU A 116 -3.30 8.68 -4.28
C LEU A 116 -2.71 9.52 -5.42
N GLN A 117 -1.92 10.55 -5.10
CA GLN A 117 -1.23 11.36 -6.10
C GLN A 117 -0.23 10.53 -6.92
N LEU A 118 0.53 9.64 -6.28
CA LEU A 118 1.43 8.72 -6.98
C LEU A 118 0.66 7.74 -7.87
N THR A 119 -0.46 7.20 -7.42
CA THR A 119 -1.32 6.34 -8.22
C THR A 119 -1.84 7.04 -9.48
N ASP A 120 -2.22 8.31 -9.36
CA ASP A 120 -2.85 9.06 -10.46
C ASP A 120 -1.83 9.65 -11.43
N HIS A 121 -0.69 10.15 -10.94
CA HIS A 121 0.18 11.05 -11.70
C HIS A 121 1.63 10.57 -11.91
N ASP A 122 2.09 9.50 -11.25
CA ASP A 122 3.48 9.06 -11.44
C ASP A 122 3.72 8.57 -12.88
N ALA A 123 4.83 8.99 -13.49
CA ALA A 123 5.19 8.59 -14.85
C ALA A 123 5.51 7.08 -14.96
N ASN A 124 5.92 6.45 -13.86
CA ASN A 124 6.30 5.04 -13.82
C ASN A 124 5.11 4.16 -13.39
N SER A 125 4.72 3.23 -14.27
CA SER A 125 3.58 2.35 -14.02
C SER A 125 3.74 1.43 -12.81
N THR A 126 4.96 1.00 -12.49
CA THR A 126 5.24 0.20 -11.28
C THR A 126 4.98 1.00 -10.02
N VAL A 127 5.39 2.28 -9.99
CA VAL A 127 5.09 3.18 -8.87
C VAL A 127 3.59 3.31 -8.68
N ARG A 128 2.84 3.60 -9.75
CA ARG A 128 1.38 3.72 -9.69
C ARG A 128 0.71 2.47 -9.11
N VAL A 129 1.12 1.29 -9.57
CA VAL A 129 0.58 -0.01 -9.11
C VAL A 129 0.91 -0.29 -7.65
N LYS A 130 2.13 0.00 -7.20
CA LYS A 130 2.55 -0.22 -5.80
C LYS A 130 1.94 0.82 -4.86
N ALA A 131 1.80 2.06 -5.30
CA ALA A 131 1.06 3.09 -4.57
C ALA A 131 -0.40 2.69 -4.39
N LEU A 132 -1.07 2.19 -5.44
CA LEU A 132 -2.44 1.69 -5.33
C LEU A 132 -2.57 0.51 -4.37
N TYR A 133 -1.55 -0.36 -4.33
CA TYR A 133 -1.51 -1.44 -3.35
C TYR A 133 -1.44 -0.90 -1.92
N ALA A 134 -0.61 0.11 -1.65
CA ALA A 134 -0.53 0.78 -0.36
C ALA A 134 -1.86 1.47 0.01
N VAL A 135 -2.49 2.17 -0.93
CA VAL A 135 -3.84 2.76 -0.73
C VAL A 135 -4.82 1.68 -0.29
N SER A 136 -4.86 0.53 -1.00
CA SER A 136 -5.73 -0.60 -0.65
C SER A 136 -5.50 -1.08 0.79
N CYS A 137 -4.24 -1.22 1.22
CA CYS A 137 -3.90 -1.62 2.58
C CYS A 137 -4.30 -0.59 3.64
N LEU A 138 -4.39 0.70 3.31
CA LEU A 138 -4.76 1.77 4.24
C LEU A 138 -6.27 1.98 4.39
N VAL A 139 -7.05 1.68 3.34
CA VAL A 139 -8.49 1.96 3.32
C VAL A 139 -9.35 0.75 3.65
N ARG A 140 -8.85 -0.47 3.39
CA ARG A 140 -9.60 -1.70 3.67
C ARG A 140 -9.65 -1.97 5.16
N GLU A 141 -10.84 -2.30 5.66
CA GLU A 141 -11.08 -2.63 7.08
C GLU A 141 -10.69 -1.49 8.03
N GLN A 142 -10.65 -0.24 7.52
CA GLN A 142 -10.24 0.95 8.26
C GLN A 142 -11.13 2.15 7.93
N GLU A 143 -12.14 2.38 8.78
CA GLU A 143 -13.11 3.48 8.62
C GLU A 143 -12.49 4.88 8.48
N ALA A 144 -11.44 5.18 9.25
CA ALA A 144 -10.74 6.46 9.14
C ALA A 144 -10.11 6.63 7.76
N GLY A 145 -9.50 5.57 7.24
CA GLY A 145 -8.85 5.55 5.92
C GLY A 145 -9.86 5.66 4.79
N LEU A 146 -11.00 4.99 4.90
CA LEU A 146 -12.08 5.14 3.92
C LEU A 146 -12.63 6.57 3.87
N ARG A 147 -12.90 7.19 5.03
CA ARG A 147 -13.37 8.58 5.05
C ARG A 147 -12.36 9.54 4.45
N ASP A 148 -11.09 9.35 4.79
CA ASP A 148 -9.98 10.17 4.25
C ASP A 148 -9.85 9.98 2.73
N PHE A 149 -9.97 8.74 2.26
CA PHE A 149 -9.97 8.38 0.83
C PHE A 149 -11.10 9.09 0.08
N LEU A 150 -12.31 9.10 0.63
CA LEU A 150 -13.45 9.81 0.04
C LEU A 150 -13.23 11.33 0.03
N SER A 151 -12.65 11.89 1.09
CA SER A 151 -12.34 13.32 1.16
C SER A 151 -11.32 13.78 0.12
N HIS A 152 -10.49 12.85 -0.36
CA HIS A 152 -9.48 13.06 -1.40
C HIS A 152 -9.92 12.60 -2.79
N ASP A 153 -11.23 12.47 -3.04
CA ASP A 153 -11.79 12.07 -4.34
C ASP A 153 -11.21 10.73 -4.85
N GLY A 154 -10.97 9.80 -3.92
CA GLY A 154 -10.30 8.54 -4.20
C GLY A 154 -11.02 7.67 -5.22
N PHE A 155 -12.36 7.71 -5.30
CA PHE A 155 -13.11 6.99 -6.33
C PHE A 155 -12.76 7.46 -7.74
N SER A 156 -12.56 8.76 -7.94
CA SER A 156 -12.17 9.31 -9.23
C SER A 156 -10.75 8.87 -9.61
N VAL A 157 -9.84 8.72 -8.64
CA VAL A 157 -8.50 8.14 -8.86
C VAL A 157 -8.61 6.69 -9.31
N LEU A 158 -9.45 5.87 -8.67
CA LEU A 158 -9.67 4.48 -9.08
C LEU A 158 -10.27 4.39 -10.49
N MET A 159 -11.18 5.30 -10.83
CA MET A 159 -11.76 5.37 -12.17
C MET A 159 -10.74 5.65 -13.27
N ARG A 160 -9.88 6.64 -13.07
CA ARG A 160 -8.77 6.91 -13.99
C ARG A 160 -7.80 5.73 -14.03
N GLY A 161 -7.58 5.05 -12.90
CA GLY A 161 -6.82 3.81 -12.82
C GLY A 161 -7.41 2.67 -13.67
N MET A 162 -8.73 2.53 -13.68
CA MET A 162 -9.45 1.56 -14.53
C MET A 162 -9.34 1.88 -16.02
N GLN A 163 -9.19 3.14 -16.39
CA GLN A 163 -9.01 3.57 -17.78
C GLN A 163 -7.54 3.53 -18.24
N SER A 164 -6.62 3.07 -17.39
CA SER A 164 -5.20 2.99 -17.70
C SER A 164 -4.88 1.88 -18.70
N ASP A 165 -3.92 2.14 -19.59
CA ASP A 165 -3.34 1.13 -20.49
C ASP A 165 -2.58 0.03 -19.72
N ASN A 166 -2.21 0.27 -18.46
CA ASN A 166 -1.58 -0.73 -17.61
C ASN A 166 -2.62 -1.71 -17.03
N GLU A 167 -2.61 -2.94 -17.52
CA GLU A 167 -3.53 -4.02 -17.10
C GLU A 167 -3.54 -4.24 -15.58
N LYS A 168 -2.37 -4.26 -14.93
CA LYS A 168 -2.28 -4.48 -13.48
C LYS A 168 -2.95 -3.34 -12.69
N LEU A 169 -2.76 -2.10 -13.13
CA LEU A 169 -3.38 -0.94 -12.50
C LEU A 169 -4.90 -0.97 -12.69
N ARG A 170 -5.36 -1.26 -13.91
CA ARG A 170 -6.78 -1.37 -14.25
C ARG A 170 -7.47 -2.42 -13.39
N THR A 171 -6.93 -3.64 -13.37
CA THR A 171 -7.45 -4.76 -12.58
C THR A 171 -7.49 -4.47 -11.08
N LYS A 172 -6.41 -3.91 -10.53
CA LYS A 172 -6.35 -3.59 -9.10
C LYS A 172 -7.29 -2.45 -8.71
N SER A 173 -7.49 -1.48 -9.60
CA SER A 173 -8.40 -0.35 -9.35
C SER A 173 -9.85 -0.82 -9.32
N ALA A 174 -10.25 -1.62 -10.33
CA ALA A 174 -11.58 -2.22 -10.38
C ALA A 174 -11.84 -3.12 -9.17
N PHE A 175 -10.86 -3.95 -8.78
CA PHE A 175 -11.00 -4.84 -7.63
C PHE A 175 -11.15 -4.07 -6.31
N LEU A 176 -10.34 -3.04 -6.08
CA LEU A 176 -10.45 -2.22 -4.86
C LEU A 176 -11.79 -1.49 -4.82
N LEU A 177 -12.21 -0.89 -5.93
CA LEU A 177 -13.48 -0.20 -6.01
C LEU A 177 -14.65 -1.12 -5.71
N LEU A 178 -14.68 -2.32 -6.32
CA LEU A 178 -15.69 -3.34 -6.04
C LEU A 178 -15.69 -3.74 -4.57
N ASN A 179 -14.51 -3.95 -3.98
CA ASN A 179 -14.39 -4.30 -2.56
C ASN A 179 -14.98 -3.22 -1.65
N LEU A 180 -14.66 -1.95 -1.91
CA LEU A 180 -15.16 -0.82 -1.13
C LEU A 180 -16.69 -0.66 -1.25
N LEU A 181 -17.24 -0.74 -2.46
CA LEU A 181 -18.70 -0.62 -2.68
C LEU A 181 -19.49 -1.81 -2.13
N THR A 182 -18.86 -2.98 -2.06
CA THR A 182 -19.46 -4.18 -1.45
C THR A 182 -19.49 -4.05 0.08
N SER A 183 -18.40 -3.58 0.67
CA SER A 183 -18.29 -3.41 2.12
C SER A 183 -19.08 -2.20 2.64
N HIS A 184 -19.25 -1.16 1.82
CA HIS A 184 -19.88 0.11 2.18
C HIS A 184 -20.95 0.53 1.16
N PRO A 185 -22.10 -0.15 1.13
CA PRO A 185 -23.15 0.09 0.14
C PRO A 185 -23.74 1.52 0.20
N GLU A 186 -23.61 2.22 1.33
CA GLU A 186 -23.98 3.63 1.50
C GLU A 186 -23.23 4.58 0.56
N HIS A 187 -22.02 4.19 0.13
CA HIS A 187 -21.21 4.99 -0.80
C HIS A 187 -21.50 4.69 -2.27
N LYS A 188 -22.43 3.78 -2.58
CA LYS A 188 -22.93 3.56 -3.94
C LYS A 188 -23.56 4.81 -4.55
N GLY A 189 -24.17 5.69 -3.76
CA GLY A 189 -24.72 6.95 -4.27
C GLY A 189 -23.64 7.99 -4.61
N SER A 190 -22.46 7.87 -4.00
CA SER A 190 -21.28 8.68 -4.35
C SER A 190 -20.56 8.17 -5.60
N ALA A 191 -20.83 6.91 -5.96
CA ALA A 191 -20.48 6.34 -7.24
C ALA A 191 -21.53 6.77 -8.26
N ASP A 192 -21.16 7.60 -9.25
CA ASP A 192 -22.07 7.95 -10.35
C ASP A 192 -22.57 6.67 -11.03
N SER A 193 -23.78 6.67 -11.59
CA SER A 193 -24.33 5.57 -12.40
C SER A 193 -23.35 5.07 -13.47
N GLY A 194 -22.61 5.99 -14.10
CA GLY A 194 -21.55 5.64 -15.04
C GLY A 194 -20.38 4.86 -14.40
N LEU A 195 -20.15 4.96 -13.09
CA LEU A 195 -19.14 4.17 -12.37
C LEU A 195 -19.49 2.68 -12.39
N LEU A 196 -20.76 2.36 -12.18
CA LEU A 196 -21.25 0.98 -12.17
C LEU A 196 -21.16 0.38 -13.57
N ASP A 197 -21.50 1.15 -14.61
CA ASP A 197 -21.39 0.72 -16.01
C ASP A 197 -19.92 0.48 -16.41
N HIS A 198 -18.99 1.35 -15.99
CA HIS A 198 -17.55 1.15 -16.26
C HIS A 198 -16.97 -0.02 -15.49
N LEU A 199 -17.41 -0.24 -14.26
CA LEU A 199 -17.09 -1.45 -13.49
C LEU A 199 -17.58 -2.69 -14.21
N GLU A 200 -18.83 -2.71 -14.66
CA GLU A 200 -19.42 -3.81 -15.40
C GLU A 200 -18.59 -4.14 -16.65
N SER A 201 -18.34 -3.13 -17.49
CA SER A 201 -17.55 -3.28 -18.71
C SER A 201 -16.13 -3.77 -18.42
N SER A 202 -15.48 -3.22 -17.39
CA SER A 202 -14.13 -3.64 -16.99
C SER A 202 -14.10 -5.08 -16.48
N LEU A 203 -15.13 -5.51 -15.74
CA LEU A 203 -15.24 -6.88 -15.23
C LEU A 203 -15.45 -7.89 -16.36
N TYR A 204 -16.26 -7.54 -17.37
CA TYR A 204 -16.44 -8.35 -18.57
C TYR A 204 -15.16 -8.45 -19.41
N GLU A 205 -14.45 -7.34 -19.63
CA GLU A 205 -13.20 -7.31 -20.40
C GLU A 205 -12.05 -8.08 -19.73
N LEU A 206 -11.98 -8.04 -18.39
CA LEU A 206 -10.91 -8.70 -17.62
C LEU A 206 -11.11 -10.21 -17.44
N GLN A 207 -12.19 -10.80 -17.98
CA GLN A 207 -12.51 -12.23 -17.89
C GLN A 207 -12.35 -12.79 -16.46
N PHE A 208 -12.82 -12.07 -15.44
CA PHE A 208 -12.72 -12.54 -14.05
C PHE A 208 -13.44 -13.91 -13.91
N PRO A 209 -12.74 -14.98 -13.47
CA PRO A 209 -13.21 -16.35 -13.69
C PRO A 209 -14.14 -16.91 -12.59
N SER A 210 -14.57 -16.12 -11.59
CA SER A 210 -15.34 -16.68 -10.46
C SER A 210 -16.83 -16.34 -10.49
N PRO A 211 -17.74 -17.34 -10.45
CA PRO A 211 -19.17 -17.15 -10.26
C PRO A 211 -19.55 -16.33 -9.01
N CYS A 212 -18.71 -16.33 -7.97
CA CYS A 212 -18.90 -15.52 -6.76
C CYS A 212 -18.81 -14.00 -7.02
N PHE A 213 -18.09 -13.56 -8.06
CA PHE A 213 -17.94 -12.14 -8.42
C PHE A 213 -19.18 -11.60 -9.14
N TYR A 214 -19.69 -12.34 -10.14
CA TYR A 214 -20.93 -11.97 -10.82
C TYR A 214 -22.13 -12.02 -9.88
N ALA A 215 -22.18 -12.99 -8.95
CA ALA A 215 -23.23 -13.04 -7.93
C ALA A 215 -23.21 -11.83 -6.97
N HIS A 216 -22.04 -11.27 -6.65
CA HIS A 216 -21.95 -10.03 -5.87
C HIS A 216 -22.32 -8.82 -6.73
N PHE A 217 -21.89 -8.76 -7.99
CA PHE A 217 -22.22 -7.67 -8.90
C PHE A 217 -23.72 -7.59 -9.23
N ASP A 218 -24.39 -8.73 -9.46
CA ASP A 218 -25.85 -8.80 -9.67
C ASP A 218 -26.64 -8.28 -8.45
N VAL A 219 -26.16 -8.55 -7.23
CA VAL A 219 -26.73 -8.00 -5.98
C VAL A 219 -26.46 -6.49 -5.87
N LEU A 220 -25.38 -5.98 -6.46
CA LEU A 220 -25.06 -4.55 -6.46
C LEU A 220 -25.96 -3.76 -7.42
N CYS A 221 -26.32 -4.32 -8.57
CA CYS A 221 -27.16 -3.69 -9.62
C CYS A 221 -28.68 -3.84 -9.41
N GLN A 222 -29.14 -4.69 -8.48
CA GLN A 222 -30.57 -4.96 -8.28
C GLN A 222 -31.28 -4.14 -7.18
N LYS A 223 -30.76 -3.00 -6.74
CA LYS A 223 -31.49 -2.08 -5.83
C LYS A 223 -31.27 -0.62 -6.14
#